data_AF-A0A934XTI9-F1
#
_entry.id   AF-A0A934XTI9-F1
#
_cell.length_a   1.000
_cell.length_b   1.000
_cell.length_c   1.000
_cell.angle_alpha   90.00
_cell.angle_beta   90.00
_cell.angle_gamma   90.00
#
_symmetry.space_group_name_H-M   'P 1'
#
loop_
_entity.id
_entity.type
_entity.pdbx_description
1 polymer ?
#
loop_
_entity_poly.entity_id
_entity_poly.type
_entity_poly.pdbx_seq_one_letter_code
_entity_poly.pdbx_strand_id
1 'polypeptide(L)'
;MAALTLFSFLTLALTYPLVTHLTTHVPGSATWAFDEYTFLWSAWWFKTAALDLHSSPLHTHLLFYPLGLDLILYTYNFFHAVLGLPLQLAGNVPLASNLMLWFATLLSGYGAFLLTRWLLRPTDKRQAAPLLPSAAGRADLRVWRQSGHLPGPRSLQHRQRAMAALCPALFSQGCAGRRPRRLARSRAGRPL
;
A
#
# COMPACT_ATOMS: atom_id res chain seq x y z
N MET A 1 13.47 -7.31 -23.28
CA MET A 1 14.95 -7.28 -23.34
C MET A 1 15.50 -5.86 -23.29
N ALA A 2 15.10 -4.94 -24.17
CA ALA A 2 15.57 -3.54 -24.14
C ALA A 2 15.40 -2.81 -22.78
N ALA A 3 14.29 -3.03 -22.07
CA ALA A 3 14.08 -2.44 -20.74
C ALA A 3 15.09 -2.98 -19.70
N LEU A 4 15.35 -4.30 -19.70
CA LEU A 4 16.32 -4.92 -18.79
C LEU A 4 17.73 -4.43 -19.05
N THR A 5 18.14 -4.32 -20.32
CA THR A 5 19.46 -3.79 -20.67
C THR A 5 19.59 -2.33 -20.27
N LEU A 6 18.57 -1.51 -20.50
CA LEU A 6 18.57 -0.10 -20.08
C LEU A 6 18.73 0.05 -18.57
N PHE A 7 17.94 -0.69 -17.78
CA PHE A 7 18.08 -0.65 -16.33
C PHE A 7 19.42 -1.22 -15.87
N SER A 8 19.97 -2.23 -16.54
CA SER A 8 21.33 -2.75 -16.29
C SER A 8 22.38 -1.65 -16.42
N PHE A 9 22.39 -0.93 -17.53
CA PHE A 9 23.29 0.20 -17.71
C PHE A 9 23.06 1.31 -16.70
N LEU A 10 21.80 1.63 -16.39
CA LEU A 10 21.48 2.69 -15.43
C LEU A 10 21.92 2.33 -14.00
N THR A 11 21.75 1.07 -13.58
CA THR A 11 22.24 0.59 -12.29
C THR A 11 23.76 0.70 -12.23
N LEU A 12 24.48 0.28 -13.27
CA LEU A 12 25.95 0.42 -13.29
C LEU A 12 26.38 1.89 -13.22
N ALA A 13 25.73 2.76 -13.99
CA ALA A 13 26.03 4.19 -14.01
C ALA A 13 25.76 4.87 -12.67
N LEU A 14 24.61 4.58 -12.04
CA LEU A 14 24.23 5.15 -10.75
C LEU A 14 25.12 4.64 -9.60
N THR A 15 25.63 3.42 -9.75
CA THR A 15 26.47 2.76 -8.74
C THR A 15 27.96 3.05 -8.96
N TYR A 16 28.33 3.93 -9.88
CA TYR A 16 29.73 4.38 -10.02
C TYR A 16 30.17 5.18 -8.78
N PRO A 17 31.34 4.91 -8.15
CA PRO A 17 32.45 4.06 -8.59
C PRO A 17 32.43 2.59 -8.09
N LEU A 18 31.40 2.12 -7.38
CA LEU A 18 31.36 0.76 -6.80
C LEU A 18 31.58 -0.36 -7.84
N VAL A 19 31.20 -0.13 -9.11
CA VAL A 19 31.42 -1.08 -10.22
C VAL A 19 32.90 -1.49 -10.34
N THR A 20 33.86 -0.62 -10.00
CA THR A 20 35.29 -0.94 -10.07
C THR A 20 35.81 -1.66 -8.82
N HIS A 21 35.06 -1.66 -7.72
CA HIS A 21 35.50 -2.15 -6.41
C HIS A 21 34.47 -3.03 -5.70
N LEU A 22 33.89 -4.00 -6.43
CA LEU A 22 32.79 -4.84 -5.92
C LEU A 22 33.13 -5.74 -4.74
N THR A 23 34.38 -6.16 -4.61
CA THR A 23 34.80 -7.10 -3.55
C THR A 23 35.33 -6.40 -2.31
N THR A 24 35.74 -5.14 -2.43
CA THR A 24 36.47 -4.42 -1.39
C THR A 24 35.70 -3.25 -0.79
N HIS A 25 34.80 -2.62 -1.57
CA HIS A 25 34.05 -1.46 -1.12
C HIS A 25 32.56 -1.78 -0.98
N VAL A 26 31.91 -1.06 -0.10
CA VAL A 26 30.47 -1.13 0.14
C VAL A 26 29.89 0.27 -0.10
N PRO A 27 28.76 0.40 -0.79
CA PRO A 27 28.12 1.69 -1.00
C PRO A 27 27.58 2.20 0.33
N GLY A 28 28.11 3.32 0.78
CA GLY A 28 27.83 3.88 2.10
C GLY A 28 28.76 5.04 2.43
N SER A 29 28.68 5.53 3.66
CA SER A 29 29.53 6.61 4.14
C SER A 29 30.12 6.26 5.48
N ALA A 30 31.45 6.39 5.61
CA ALA A 30 32.12 6.24 6.90
C ALA A 30 31.79 7.37 7.90
N THR A 31 31.08 8.42 7.49
CA THR A 31 30.86 9.62 8.31
C THR A 31 29.52 9.64 9.07
N TRP A 32 28.47 8.97 8.58
CA TRP A 32 27.14 9.00 9.21
C TRP A 32 26.43 7.66 9.01
N ALA A 33 25.81 7.16 10.09
CA ALA A 33 24.94 5.97 10.17
C ALA A 33 25.42 4.76 9.34
N PHE A 34 26.22 3.89 9.98
CA PHE A 34 26.83 2.65 9.47
C PHE A 34 25.82 1.55 9.02
N ASP A 35 24.68 1.95 8.46
CA ASP A 35 23.59 1.07 8.06
C ASP A 35 24.02 0.10 6.95
N GLU A 36 24.99 0.47 6.12
CA GLU A 36 25.56 -0.41 5.10
C GLU A 36 26.21 -1.67 5.72
N TYR A 37 26.91 -1.51 6.83
CA TYR A 37 27.57 -2.62 7.53
C TYR A 37 26.55 -3.52 8.24
N THR A 38 25.42 -2.93 8.64
CA THR A 38 24.29 -3.65 9.22
C THR A 38 23.72 -4.70 8.25
N PHE A 39 23.66 -4.39 6.95
CA PHE A 39 23.25 -5.36 5.92
C PHE A 39 24.29 -6.46 5.70
N LEU A 40 25.57 -6.11 5.65
CA LEU A 40 26.66 -7.09 5.50
C LEU A 40 26.71 -8.04 6.70
N TRP A 41 26.61 -7.49 7.91
CA TRP A 41 26.58 -8.26 9.14
C TRP A 41 25.38 -9.20 9.17
N SER A 42 24.19 -8.74 8.77
CA SER A 42 22.99 -9.57 8.71
C SER A 42 23.15 -10.76 7.76
N ALA A 43 23.74 -10.52 6.58
CA ALA A 43 23.98 -11.53 5.56
C ALA A 43 25.06 -12.55 6.00
N TRP A 44 26.14 -12.06 6.64
CA TRP A 44 27.17 -12.90 7.22
C TRP A 44 26.63 -13.73 8.39
N TRP A 45 25.89 -13.12 9.32
CA TRP A 45 25.30 -13.80 10.48
C TRP A 45 24.36 -14.91 10.04
N PHE A 46 23.57 -14.69 8.99
CA PHE A 46 22.72 -15.73 8.41
C PHE A 46 23.53 -16.98 8.03
N LYS A 47 24.62 -16.78 7.28
CA LYS A 47 25.52 -17.85 6.87
C LYS A 47 26.12 -18.54 8.09
N THR A 48 26.69 -17.78 9.02
CA THR A 48 27.39 -18.31 10.20
C THR A 48 26.43 -19.09 11.11
N ALA A 49 25.25 -18.55 11.40
CA ALA A 49 24.26 -19.22 12.23
C ALA A 49 23.72 -20.50 11.56
N ALA A 50 23.41 -20.45 10.26
CA ALA A 50 22.83 -21.58 9.55
C ALA A 50 23.84 -22.70 9.25
N LEU A 51 25.06 -22.34 8.84
CA LEU A 51 26.05 -23.29 8.34
C LEU A 51 27.13 -23.67 9.36
N ASP A 52 27.59 -22.72 10.19
CA ASP A 52 28.71 -22.99 11.10
C ASP A 52 28.21 -23.37 12.51
N LEU A 53 27.20 -22.67 13.03
CA LEU A 53 26.66 -22.89 14.39
C LEU A 53 25.46 -23.85 14.42
N HIS A 54 24.81 -24.06 13.28
CA HIS A 54 23.54 -24.80 13.17
C HIS A 54 22.45 -24.31 14.13
N SER A 55 22.41 -23.01 14.38
CA SER A 55 21.44 -22.34 15.24
C SER A 55 20.42 -21.55 14.41
N SER A 56 19.35 -21.10 15.06
CA SER A 56 18.40 -20.19 14.41
C SER A 56 19.10 -18.89 14.01
N PRO A 57 19.09 -18.48 12.72
CA PRO A 57 19.67 -17.22 12.28
C PRO A 57 18.88 -16.00 12.76
N LEU A 58 17.68 -16.22 13.31
CA LEU A 58 16.81 -15.18 13.85
C LEU A 58 17.11 -14.84 15.31
N HIS A 59 18.14 -15.45 15.92
CA HIS A 59 18.60 -15.11 17.26
C HIS A 59 20.11 -14.88 17.25
N THR A 60 20.63 -13.98 18.08
CA THR A 60 22.08 -13.79 18.24
C THR A 60 22.44 -13.38 19.67
N HIS A 61 23.59 -13.86 20.14
CA HIS A 61 24.22 -13.43 21.39
C HIS A 61 25.34 -12.40 21.18
N LEU A 62 25.65 -12.06 19.92
CA LEU A 62 26.71 -11.09 19.59
C LEU A 62 26.30 -9.65 19.88
N LEU A 63 25.00 -9.38 19.82
CA LEU A 63 24.40 -8.08 20.14
C LEU A 63 23.80 -8.14 21.55
N PHE A 64 23.98 -7.09 22.34
CA PHE A 64 23.50 -6.98 23.72
C PHE A 64 23.95 -8.14 24.64
N TYR A 65 25.22 -8.53 24.57
CA TYR A 65 25.78 -9.52 25.49
C TYR A 65 25.63 -9.04 26.96
N PRO A 66 25.21 -9.89 27.92
CA PRO A 66 24.95 -11.34 27.81
C PRO A 66 23.51 -11.73 27.46
N LEU A 67 22.60 -10.78 27.30
CA LEU A 67 21.17 -11.04 27.10
C LEU A 67 20.88 -11.64 25.71
N GLY A 68 21.59 -11.16 24.67
CA GLY A 68 21.25 -11.48 23.28
C GLY A 68 19.99 -10.74 22.80
N LEU A 69 19.67 -10.87 21.51
CA LEU A 69 18.36 -10.47 20.99
C LEU A 69 17.83 -11.43 19.94
N ASP A 70 16.51 -11.41 19.81
CA ASP A 70 15.81 -11.95 18.65
C ASP A 70 15.80 -10.92 17.51
N LEU A 71 16.25 -11.34 16.32
CA LEU A 71 16.25 -10.55 15.09
C LEU A 71 14.88 -10.57 14.38
N ILE A 72 13.85 -11.16 14.99
CA ILE A 72 12.50 -11.23 14.41
C ILE A 72 11.89 -9.82 14.25
N LEU A 73 12.08 -8.96 15.25
CA LEU A 73 11.61 -7.57 15.24
C LEU A 73 12.68 -6.57 14.77
N TYR A 74 13.86 -7.08 14.46
CA TYR A 74 14.92 -6.30 13.84
C TYR A 74 14.63 -6.13 12.35
N THR A 75 15.19 -5.09 11.72
CA THR A 75 15.11 -4.89 10.26
C THR A 75 16.00 -5.91 9.53
N TYR A 76 15.70 -7.19 9.74
CA TYR A 76 16.50 -8.29 9.23
C TYR A 76 16.19 -8.52 7.77
N ASN A 77 17.19 -8.32 6.92
CA ASN A 77 17.03 -8.46 5.48
C ASN A 77 17.11 -9.95 5.06
N PHE A 78 16.16 -10.75 5.52
CA PHE A 78 16.15 -12.21 5.38
C PHE A 78 16.23 -12.65 3.91
N PHE A 79 15.45 -12.02 3.02
CA PHE A 79 15.43 -12.34 1.60
C PHE A 79 16.79 -12.10 0.93
N HIS A 80 17.43 -10.97 1.26
CA HIS A 80 18.78 -10.65 0.79
C HIS A 80 19.82 -11.64 1.32
N ALA A 81 19.72 -12.07 2.58
CA ALA A 81 20.63 -13.04 3.17
C ALA A 81 20.49 -14.43 2.55
N VAL A 82 19.26 -14.91 2.32
CA VAL A 82 18.98 -16.20 1.69
C VAL A 82 19.45 -16.23 0.23
N LEU A 83 19.08 -15.24 -0.58
CA LEU A 83 19.51 -15.19 -1.97
C LEU A 83 21.00 -14.89 -2.12
N GLY A 84 21.58 -14.14 -1.19
CA GLY A 84 23.00 -13.85 -1.13
C GLY A 84 23.84 -15.04 -0.67
N LEU A 85 23.28 -16.04 0.02
CA LEU A 85 24.03 -17.17 0.57
C LEU A 85 24.88 -17.94 -0.45
N PRO A 86 24.36 -18.40 -1.62
CA PRO A 86 25.21 -19.07 -2.61
C PRO A 86 26.34 -18.16 -3.12
N LEU A 87 26.08 -16.86 -3.21
CA LEU A 87 27.05 -15.85 -3.65
C LEU A 87 28.13 -15.60 -2.59
N GLN A 88 27.74 -15.63 -1.31
CA GLN A 88 28.67 -15.56 -0.17
C GLN A 88 29.54 -16.81 -0.05
N LEU A 89 29.02 -17.98 -0.45
CA LEU A 89 29.80 -19.22 -0.47
C LEU A 89 30.79 -19.28 -1.64
N ALA A 90 30.41 -18.72 -2.79
CA ALA A 90 31.27 -18.67 -3.97
C ALA A 90 32.35 -17.56 -3.91
N GLY A 91 32.18 -16.56 -3.05
CA GLY A 91 33.06 -15.41 -2.97
C GLY A 91 33.13 -14.80 -1.57
N ASN A 92 32.92 -13.50 -1.47
CA ASN A 92 33.04 -12.74 -0.24
C ASN A 92 31.71 -12.07 0.16
N VAL A 93 31.58 -11.70 1.43
CA VAL A 93 30.39 -11.01 1.95
C VAL A 93 30.12 -9.68 1.22
N PRO A 94 31.11 -8.77 0.99
CA PRO A 94 30.85 -7.52 0.28
C PRO A 94 30.42 -7.74 -1.17
N LEU A 95 31.03 -8.73 -1.86
CA LEU A 95 30.66 -9.10 -3.22
C LEU A 95 29.20 -9.53 -3.30
N ALA A 96 28.78 -10.42 -2.41
CA ALA A 96 27.41 -10.91 -2.37
C ALA A 96 26.40 -9.77 -2.12
N SER A 97 26.70 -8.88 -1.18
CA SER A 97 25.84 -7.73 -0.88
C SER A 97 25.74 -6.75 -2.03
N ASN A 98 26.85 -6.44 -2.70
CA ASN A 98 26.85 -5.52 -3.84
C ASN A 98 26.07 -6.08 -5.04
N LEU A 99 26.20 -7.38 -5.32
CA LEU A 99 25.44 -8.04 -6.39
C LEU A 99 23.94 -8.10 -6.06
N MET A 100 23.59 -8.33 -4.79
CA MET A 100 22.20 -8.36 -4.37
C MET A 100 21.57 -6.95 -4.38
N LEU A 101 22.34 -5.90 -4.07
CA LEU A 101 21.94 -4.51 -4.29
C LEU A 101 21.62 -4.25 -5.77
N TRP A 102 22.51 -4.64 -6.69
CA TRP A 102 22.26 -4.49 -8.13
C TRP A 102 21.01 -5.25 -8.56
N PHE A 103 20.87 -6.49 -8.12
CA PHE A 103 19.68 -7.29 -8.40
C PHE A 103 18.39 -6.59 -7.94
N ALA A 104 18.38 -6.05 -6.72
CA ALA A 104 17.22 -5.33 -6.18
C ALA A 104 16.92 -4.06 -6.98
N THR A 105 17.93 -3.26 -7.33
CA THR A 105 17.76 -2.05 -8.14
C THR A 105 17.21 -2.37 -9.54
N LEU A 106 17.76 -3.41 -10.18
CA LEU A 106 17.31 -3.85 -11.50
C LEU A 106 15.88 -4.37 -11.50
N LEU A 107 15.54 -5.21 -10.52
CA LEU A 107 14.20 -5.78 -10.41
C LEU A 107 13.16 -4.71 -10.08
N SER A 108 13.53 -3.72 -9.26
CA SER A 108 12.68 -2.55 -8.96
C SER A 108 12.40 -1.71 -10.21
N GLY A 109 13.43 -1.35 -10.98
CA GLY A 109 13.27 -0.60 -12.24
C GLY A 109 12.44 -1.38 -13.27
N TYR A 110 12.71 -2.67 -13.41
CA TYR A 110 11.94 -3.54 -14.30
C TYR A 110 10.49 -3.70 -13.85
N GLY A 111 10.24 -3.84 -12.54
CA GLY A 111 8.89 -3.88 -11.97
C GLY A 111 8.10 -2.60 -12.24
N ALA A 112 8.73 -1.43 -12.09
CA ALA A 112 8.12 -0.15 -12.44
C ALA A 112 7.76 -0.06 -13.93
N PHE A 113 8.63 -0.56 -14.81
CA PHE A 113 8.33 -0.65 -16.25
C PHE A 113 7.18 -1.60 -16.57
N LEU A 114 7.09 -2.76 -15.91
CA LEU A 114 5.97 -3.68 -16.09
C LEU A 114 4.66 -3.06 -15.60
N LEU A 115 4.69 -2.35 -14.48
CA LEU A 115 3.54 -1.65 -13.92
C LEU A 115 3.05 -0.55 -14.85
N THR A 116 3.94 0.31 -15.36
CA THR A 116 3.55 1.37 -16.31
C THR A 116 3.03 0.79 -17.61
N ARG A 117 3.67 -0.27 -18.13
CA ARG A 117 3.16 -0.98 -19.30
C ARG A 117 1.78 -1.56 -19.05
N TRP A 118 1.52 -2.12 -17.87
CA TRP A 118 0.20 -2.65 -17.52
C TRP A 118 -0.85 -1.53 -17.46
N LEU A 119 -0.53 -0.40 -16.86
CA LEU A 119 -1.43 0.74 -16.71
C LEU A 119 -1.74 1.45 -18.04
N LEU A 120 -0.76 1.54 -18.94
CA LEU A 120 -0.88 2.17 -20.26
C LEU A 120 -1.38 1.20 -21.35
N ARG A 121 -1.69 -0.06 -21.02
CA ARG A 121 -2.33 -0.96 -21.98
C ARG A 121 -3.65 -0.33 -22.44
N PRO A 122 -3.85 -0.14 -23.75
CA PRO A 122 -5.15 0.24 -24.26
C PRO A 122 -6.14 -0.85 -23.87
N THR A 123 -7.03 -0.55 -22.94
CA THR A 123 -8.20 -1.39 -22.71
C THR A 123 -9.04 -1.29 -23.98
N ASP A 124 -9.11 -2.37 -24.76
CA ASP A 124 -9.98 -2.41 -25.91
C ASP A 124 -11.43 -2.32 -25.43
N LYS A 125 -11.96 -1.10 -25.38
CA LYS A 125 -13.35 -0.80 -25.01
C LYS A 125 -14.35 -1.34 -26.05
N ARG A 126 -13.92 -2.02 -27.13
CA ARG A 126 -14.82 -2.60 -28.14
C ARG A 126 -15.59 -3.83 -27.67
N GLN A 127 -15.22 -4.47 -26.56
CA GLN A 127 -15.96 -5.61 -26.01
C GLN A 127 -16.93 -5.25 -24.87
N ALA A 128 -17.00 -3.98 -24.49
CA ALA A 128 -18.08 -3.45 -23.65
C ALA A 128 -19.16 -2.77 -24.50
N ALA A 129 -19.56 -3.42 -25.60
CA ALA A 129 -20.93 -3.26 -26.06
C ALA A 129 -21.75 -4.27 -25.26
N PRO A 130 -22.55 -3.85 -24.25
CA PRO A 130 -23.69 -4.66 -23.93
C PRO A 130 -24.46 -4.79 -25.25
N LEU A 131 -24.77 -6.01 -25.64
CA LEU A 131 -25.85 -6.30 -26.57
C LEU A 131 -27.10 -5.64 -26.00
N LEU A 132 -27.29 -4.34 -26.24
CA LEU A 132 -28.57 -3.68 -26.09
C LEU A 132 -29.39 -4.24 -27.24
N PRO A 133 -30.40 -5.09 -26.98
CA PRO A 133 -31.38 -5.36 -28.00
C PRO A 133 -31.91 -3.99 -28.44
N SER A 134 -31.90 -3.79 -29.74
CA SER A 134 -32.61 -2.74 -30.45
C SER A 134 -34.10 -2.86 -30.16
N ALA A 135 -34.52 -2.49 -28.94
CA ALA A 135 -35.90 -2.25 -28.59
C ALA A 135 -36.09 -0.75 -28.65
N ALA A 136 -36.56 -0.32 -29.82
CA ALA A 136 -37.11 0.98 -30.06
C ALA A 136 -38.11 1.34 -28.95
N GLY A 137 -37.71 2.26 -28.09
CA GLY A 137 -38.56 2.89 -27.11
C GLY A 137 -38.21 4.36 -27.04
N ARG A 138 -38.54 5.11 -28.09
CA ARG A 138 -38.57 6.58 -28.05
C ARG A 138 -39.64 6.98 -27.02
N ALA A 139 -39.29 6.94 -25.76
CA ALA A 139 -40.05 7.51 -24.67
C ALA A 139 -40.00 9.03 -24.86
N ASP A 140 -41.07 9.54 -25.46
CA ASP A 140 -41.26 10.94 -25.77
C ASP A 140 -41.26 11.76 -24.47
N LEU A 141 -40.14 12.44 -24.21
CA LEU A 141 -39.97 13.37 -23.09
C LEU A 141 -40.99 14.54 -23.14
N ARG A 142 -41.78 14.67 -24.20
CA ARG A 142 -42.91 15.61 -24.28
C ARG A 142 -44.10 15.21 -23.43
N VAL A 143 -44.34 13.91 -23.19
CA VAL A 143 -45.49 13.46 -22.38
C VAL A 143 -45.30 13.81 -20.91
N TRP A 144 -44.08 13.67 -20.38
CA TRP A 144 -43.76 14.03 -18.98
C TRP A 144 -43.82 15.54 -18.68
N ARG A 145 -43.79 16.40 -19.70
CA ARG A 145 -43.88 17.86 -19.54
C ARG A 145 -45.33 18.36 -19.49
N GLN A 146 -46.31 17.59 -19.99
CA GLN A 146 -47.73 17.96 -19.99
C GLN A 146 -48.49 17.48 -18.74
N SER A 147 -47.96 16.50 -18.01
CA SER A 147 -48.57 15.98 -16.77
C SER A 147 -48.19 16.78 -15.51
N GLY A 148 -47.99 18.09 -15.63
CA GLY A 148 -47.62 19.02 -14.54
C GLY A 148 -48.72 19.27 -13.49
N HIS A 149 -49.57 18.28 -13.18
CA HIS A 149 -50.44 18.34 -12.02
C HIS A 149 -49.68 17.88 -10.77
N LEU A 150 -49.14 18.85 -10.04
CA LEU A 150 -48.66 18.67 -8.67
C LEU A 150 -49.84 18.17 -7.80
N PRO A 151 -49.77 16.99 -7.16
CA PRO A 151 -50.78 16.61 -6.19
C PRO A 151 -50.65 17.51 -4.95
N GLY A 152 -51.71 18.28 -4.68
CA GLY A 152 -51.79 19.18 -3.53
C GLY A 152 -51.75 18.46 -2.17
N PRO A 153 -51.44 19.17 -1.08
CA PRO A 153 -51.04 18.61 0.23
C PRO A 153 -52.19 18.00 1.06
N ARG A 154 -53.32 17.62 0.46
CA ARG A 154 -54.52 17.18 1.21
C ARG A 154 -54.66 15.66 1.35
N SER A 155 -53.83 14.86 0.68
CA SER A 155 -53.94 13.39 0.72
C SER A 155 -53.14 12.70 1.84
N LEU A 156 -52.32 13.45 2.61
CA LEU A 156 -51.53 12.89 3.72
C LEU A 156 -52.28 12.84 5.07
N GLN A 157 -53.41 13.53 5.20
CA GLN A 157 -54.14 13.61 6.47
C GLN A 157 -55.01 12.38 6.78
N HIS A 158 -55.40 11.61 5.75
CA HIS A 158 -56.23 10.41 5.95
C HIS A 158 -55.43 9.14 6.28
N ARG A 159 -54.12 9.09 5.98
CA ARG A 159 -53.29 7.92 6.32
C ARG A 159 -52.63 7.96 7.69
N GLN A 160 -52.54 9.13 8.33
CA GLN A 160 -51.98 9.24 9.69
C GLN A 160 -52.98 8.91 10.82
N ARG A 161 -54.29 8.98 10.57
CA ARG A 161 -55.31 8.63 11.58
C ARG A 161 -55.55 7.12 11.72
N ALA A 162 -55.10 6.30 10.77
CA ALA A 162 -55.29 4.85 10.80
C ALA A 162 -54.16 4.08 11.51
N MET A 163 -52.99 4.70 11.77
CA MET A 163 -51.86 4.05 12.46
C MET A 163 -51.71 4.44 13.94
N ALA A 164 -52.67 5.18 14.51
CA ALA A 164 -52.63 5.63 15.91
C ALA A 164 -53.54 4.85 16.87
N ALA A 165 -54.23 3.80 16.41
CA ALA A 165 -55.22 3.06 17.22
C ALA A 165 -54.85 1.59 17.52
N LEU A 166 -53.73 1.08 17.01
CA LEU A 166 -53.35 -0.34 17.15
C LEU A 166 -51.84 -0.46 17.37
N CYS A 167 -51.37 -0.17 18.59
CA CYS A 167 -50.45 -1.01 19.37
C CYS A 167 -50.02 -0.27 20.66
N PRO A 168 -50.68 -0.52 21.81
CA PRO A 168 -50.17 -0.14 23.12
C PRO A 168 -49.22 -1.23 23.65
N ALA A 169 -48.43 -0.88 24.67
CA ALA A 169 -47.58 -1.77 25.48
C ALA A 169 -46.27 -2.25 24.84
N LEU A 170 -45.23 -1.40 24.89
CA LEU A 170 -43.85 -1.84 25.17
C LEU A 170 -42.85 -0.69 25.42
N PHE A 171 -43.27 0.58 25.32
CA PHE A 171 -42.38 1.73 25.58
C PHE A 171 -42.74 2.48 26.87
N SER A 172 -42.85 1.73 27.97
CA SER A 172 -42.84 2.27 29.33
C SER A 172 -41.70 1.59 30.07
N GLN A 173 -40.51 2.22 30.01
CA GLN A 173 -39.53 2.35 31.09
C GLN A 173 -38.19 2.78 30.47
N GLY A 174 -37.87 4.07 30.64
CA GLY A 174 -36.60 4.62 30.15
C GLY A 174 -36.59 6.14 29.98
N CYS A 175 -37.32 6.88 30.83
CA CYS A 175 -37.16 8.33 30.95
C CYS A 175 -35.88 8.66 31.73
N ALA A 176 -34.90 9.25 31.07
CA ALA A 176 -33.94 10.26 31.58
C ALA A 176 -32.82 10.39 30.52
N GLY A 177 -32.51 11.50 29.88
CA GLY A 177 -32.72 12.90 30.19
C GLY A 177 -31.47 13.64 29.73
N ARG A 178 -31.47 14.26 28.54
CA ARG A 178 -30.63 15.43 28.21
C ARG A 178 -31.02 16.03 26.86
N ARG A 179 -31.59 17.24 26.90
CA ARG A 179 -31.93 18.08 25.74
C ARG A 179 -30.68 18.86 25.27
N PRO A 180 -30.45 19.03 23.95
CA PRO A 180 -29.64 20.13 23.46
C PRO A 180 -30.55 21.33 23.12
N ARG A 181 -30.33 22.47 23.80
CA ARG A 181 -30.93 23.77 23.45
C ARG A 181 -30.24 24.34 22.22
N ARG A 182 -31.00 24.54 21.14
CA ARG A 182 -30.72 25.52 20.06
C ARG A 182 -31.39 26.84 20.42
N LEU A 183 -30.65 27.94 20.33
CA LEU A 183 -31.14 29.31 20.11
C LEU A 183 -30.04 29.97 19.24
N ALA A 184 -30.24 30.12 17.93
CA ALA A 184 -30.91 31.24 17.27
C ALA A 184 -29.99 32.47 17.06
N ARG A 185 -29.45 32.56 15.83
CA ARG A 185 -29.42 33.72 14.90
C ARG A 185 -29.56 35.14 15.49
N SER A 186 -28.59 36.02 15.21
CA SER A 186 -28.73 37.38 14.64
C SER A 186 -27.33 38.04 14.62
N ARG A 187 -26.68 38.23 13.46
CA ARG A 187 -26.71 39.38 12.53
C ARG A 187 -25.90 40.60 13.03
N ALA A 188 -25.09 41.12 12.10
CA ALA A 188 -24.56 42.47 11.95
C ALA A 188 -23.13 42.76 12.48
N GLY A 189 -22.32 43.39 11.61
CA GLY A 189 -21.21 44.25 12.01
C GLY A 189 -19.82 43.91 11.46
N ARG A 190 -19.53 44.27 10.21
CA ARG A 190 -18.19 44.69 9.73
C ARG A 190 -17.79 46.04 10.39
N PRO A 191 -16.62 46.63 10.11
CA PRO A 191 -15.24 46.13 10.12
C PRO A 191 -14.33 47.10 10.94
N LEU A 192 -13.04 46.76 11.12
CA LEU A 192 -11.90 47.67 11.06
C LEU A 192 -10.68 46.87 10.58
#